data_AF-A0A5B7ITP8-F1
#
_entry.id   AF-A0A5B7ITP8-F1
#
_cell.length_a   1.000
_cell.length_b   1.000
_cell.length_c   1.000
_cell.angle_alpha   90.00
_cell.angle_beta   90.00
_cell.angle_gamma   90.00
#
_symmetry.space_group_name_H-M   'P 1'
#
loop_
_entity.id
_entity.type
_entity.pdbx_description
1 polymer ?
#
loop_
_entity_poly.entity_id
_entity_poly.type
_entity_poly.pdbx_seq_one_letter_code
_entity_poly.pdbx_strand_id
1 'polypeptide(L)' 'MLCSLSVPPAQSEFDPSGKPNKYFFNVESSGSLKPENIILMGIAALKKKLSDLQNQLSMEAQSDALAIN' A
#
# COMPACT_ATOMS: atom_id res chain seq x y z
N MET A 1 37.71 -16.13 -21.28
CA MET A 1 37.15 -15.05 -22.12
C MET A 1 36.48 -15.76 -23.29
N LEU A 2 35.17 -15.83 -23.53
CA LEU A 2 33.97 -15.15 -23.06
C LEU A 2 32.81 -16.13 -23.35
N CYS A 3 31.96 -16.44 -22.38
CA CYS A 3 30.59 -16.88 -22.66
C CYS A 3 29.73 -16.68 -21.40
N SER A 4 29.58 -15.42 -21.00
CA SER A 4 28.66 -14.99 -19.95
C SER A 4 27.51 -14.21 -20.58
N LEU A 5 26.79 -14.87 -21.51
CA LEU A 5 25.47 -14.42 -21.94
C LEU A 5 24.45 -15.45 -21.43
N SER A 6 24.10 -15.34 -20.16
CA SER A 6 22.90 -15.98 -19.64
C SER A 6 21.71 -15.28 -20.29
N VAL A 7 21.16 -15.88 -21.35
CA VAL A 7 19.86 -15.51 -21.89
C VAL A 7 18.86 -15.54 -20.74
N PRO A 8 18.16 -14.43 -20.42
CA PRO A 8 17.15 -14.46 -19.38
C PRO A 8 16.05 -15.45 -19.81
N PRO A 9 15.68 -16.42 -18.96
CA PRO A 9 14.60 -17.34 -19.27
C PRO A 9 13.30 -16.57 -19.52
N ALA A 10 12.46 -17.07 -20.44
CA ALA A 10 11.19 -16.43 -20.81
C ALA A 10 10.18 -16.31 -19.65
N GLN A 11 10.44 -17.02 -18.55
CA GLN A 11 9.67 -17.02 -17.31
C GLN A 11 10.66 -16.87 -16.15
N SER A 12 10.27 -16.14 -15.11
CA SER A 12 11.07 -16.03 -13.88
C SER A 12 11.18 -17.36 -13.17
N GLU A 13 12.24 -17.53 -12.36
CA GLU A 13 12.35 -18.67 -11.45
C GLU A 13 11.13 -18.74 -10.51
N PHE A 14 10.65 -19.96 -10.27
CA PHE A 14 9.51 -20.17 -9.37
C PHE A 14 9.97 -19.99 -7.92
N ASP A 15 9.39 -19.01 -7.23
CA ASP A 15 9.61 -18.76 -5.81
C ASP A 15 8.38 -19.21 -5.00
N PRO A 16 8.45 -20.33 -4.25
CA PRO A 16 7.34 -20.81 -3.42
C PRO A 16 7.05 -19.90 -2.21
N SER A 17 7.98 -19.01 -1.86
CA SER A 17 7.81 -18.00 -0.80
C SER A 17 7.41 -16.63 -1.36
N GLY A 18 7.21 -16.55 -2.68
CA GLY A 18 6.95 -15.33 -3.41
C GLY A 18 5.71 -14.62 -2.87
N LYS A 19 5.86 -13.35 -2.51
CA LYS A 19 4.75 -12.48 -2.14
C LYS A 19 4.33 -11.64 -3.34
N PRO A 20 3.03 -11.49 -3.63
CA PRO A 20 2.56 -10.58 -4.66
C PRO A 20 3.06 -9.16 -4.40
N ASN A 21 3.70 -8.53 -5.40
CA ASN A 21 4.31 -7.20 -5.26
C ASN A 21 4.00 -6.24 -6.40
N LYS A 22 3.40 -6.73 -7.50
CA LYS A 22 3.06 -5.95 -8.69
C LYS A 22 1.58 -6.12 -8.98
N TYR A 23 0.87 -5.01 -8.96
CA TYR A 23 -0.57 -4.97 -9.18
C TYR A 23 -0.85 -4.03 -10.36
N PHE A 24 -1.69 -4.50 -11.29
CA PHE A 24 -2.09 -3.75 -12.46
C PHE A 24 -3.54 -3.34 -12.29
N PHE A 25 -3.80 -2.04 -12.27
CA PHE A 25 -5.13 -1.48 -12.14
C PHE A 25 -5.40 -0.55 -13.32
N ASN A 26 -6.62 -0.60 -13.84
CA ASN A 26 -7.15 0.42 -14.73
C ASN A 26 -8.19 1.23 -13.96
N VAL A 27 -8.02 2.55 -13.92
CA VAL A 27 -8.93 3.44 -13.20
C VAL A 27 -9.74 4.22 -14.21
N GLU A 28 -11.06 4.05 -14.15
CA GLU A 28 -12.02 4.77 -14.97
C GLU A 28 -12.78 5.78 -14.13
N SER A 29 -13.02 6.96 -14.70
CA SER A 29 -13.81 8.02 -14.06
C SER A 29 -15.19 8.11 -14.69
N SER A 30 -16.19 8.48 -13.87
CA SER A 30 -17.53 8.83 -14.35
C SER A 30 -17.59 10.18 -15.09
N GLY A 31 -16.47 10.92 -15.18
CA GLY A 31 -16.37 12.24 -15.82
C GLY A 31 -16.44 13.42 -14.85
N SER A 32 -16.88 13.21 -13.60
CA SER A 32 -16.96 14.29 -12.60
C SER A 32 -15.60 14.70 -12.03
N LEU A 33 -14.61 13.81 -12.07
CA LEU A 33 -13.25 14.03 -11.57
C LEU A 33 -12.23 13.43 -12.53
N LYS A 34 -11.01 13.97 -12.56
CA LYS A 34 -9.91 13.31 -13.28
C LYS A 34 -9.51 11.99 -12.56
N PRO A 35 -9.26 10.88 -13.28
CA PRO A 35 -8.85 9.60 -12.68
C PRO A 35 -7.67 9.72 -11.71
N GLU A 36 -6.69 10.57 -12.01
CA GLU A 36 -5.51 10.81 -11.17
C GLU A 36 -5.91 11.39 -9.81
N ASN A 37 -6.88 12.31 -9.80
CA ASN A 37 -7.38 12.90 -8.57
C ASN A 37 -8.14 11.89 -7.72
N ILE A 38 -8.89 10.96 -8.34
CA ILE A 38 -9.58 9.88 -7.62
C ILE A 38 -8.56 9.04 -6.85
N ILE A 39 -7.43 8.69 -7.48
CA ILE A 39 -6.36 7.91 -6.84
C ILE A 39 -5.73 8.69 -5.68
N LEU A 40 -5.32 9.93 -5.92
CA LEU A 40 -4.68 10.77 -4.89
C LEU A 40 -5.59 11.00 -3.68
N MET A 41 -6.87 11.31 -3.94
CA MET A 41 -7.87 11.51 -2.89
C MET A 41 -8.16 10.21 -2.14
N GLY A 42 -8.25 9.08 -2.83
CA GLY A 42 -8.46 7.76 -2.22
C GLY A 42 -7.32 7.41 -1.26
N ILE A 43 -6.06 7.64 -1.67
CA ILE A 43 -4.89 7.43 -0.81
C ILE A 43 -4.91 8.37 0.39
N ALA A 44 -5.22 9.65 0.19
CA ALA A 44 -5.28 10.63 1.27
C ALA A 44 -6.38 10.27 2.29
N ALA A 45 -7.56 9.87 1.83
CA ALA A 45 -8.66 9.44 2.68
C ALA A 45 -8.31 8.19 3.48
N LEU A 46 -7.65 7.19 2.85
CA LEU A 46 -7.18 5.99 3.54
C LEU A 46 -6.17 6.32 4.62
N LYS A 47 -5.16 7.14 4.32
CA LYS A 47 -4.16 7.59 5.29
C LYS A 47 -4.83 8.30 6.46
N LYS A 48 -5.75 9.23 6.19
CA LYS A 48 -6.48 9.95 7.24
C LYS A 48 -7.24 8.99 8.15
N LYS A 49 -7.99 8.04 7.60
CA LYS A 49 -8.74 7.05 8.41
C LYS A 49 -7.83 6.24 9.32
N LEU A 50 -6.69 5.78 8.81
CA LEU A 50 -5.72 5.02 9.60
C LEU A 50 -5.06 5.87 10.68
N SER A 51 -4.68 7.12 10.35
CA SER A 51 -4.10 8.06 11.32
C SER A 51 -5.11 8.43 12.41
N ASP A 52 -6.36 8.69 12.05
CA ASP A 52 -7.41 9.00 13.00
C ASP A 52 -7.63 7.83 13.99
N LEU A 53 -7.62 6.59 13.49
CA LEU A 53 -7.73 5.39 14.32
C LEU A 53 -6.52 5.21 15.25
N GLN A 54 -5.31 5.40 14.73
CA GLN A 54 -4.08 5.32 15.53
C GLN A 54 -4.04 6.39 16.64
N ASN A 55 -4.48 7.61 16.32
CA ASN A 55 -4.53 8.70 17.28
C ASN A 55 -5.54 8.42 18.40
N GLN A 56 -6.73 7.92 18.06
CA GLN A 56 -7.75 7.54 19.05
C GLN A 56 -7.21 6.45 20.00
N LEU A 57 -6.61 5.39 19.44
CA LEU A 57 -5.99 4.33 20.25
C LEU A 57 -4.89 4.86 21.18
N SER A 58 -4.08 5.81 20.70
CA SER A 58 -3.01 6.43 21.50
C SER A 58 -3.56 7.28 22.64
N MET A 59 -4.66 7.99 22.40
CA MET A 59 -5.36 8.78 23.43
C MET A 59 -5.97 7.87 24.50
N GLU A 60 -6.59 6.76 24.12
CA GLU A 60 -7.14 5.76 25.05
C GLU A 60 -6.02 5.16 25.91
N ALA A 61 -4.92 4.72 25.30
CA ALA A 61 -3.79 4.15 26.04
C ALA A 61 -3.18 5.14 27.05
N GLN A 62 -3.12 6.43 26.70
CA GLN A 62 -2.65 7.48 27.61
C GLN A 62 -3.67 7.76 28.72
N SER A 63 -4.97 7.76 28.42
CA SER A 63 -6.05 7.95 29.40
C SER A 63 -6.05 6.82 30.43
N ASP A 64 -5.92 5.57 29.99
CA ASP A 64 -5.86 4.39 30.87
C ASP A 64 -4.64 4.43 31.79
N ALA A 65 -3.49 4.91 31.29
CA ALA A 65 -2.28 5.09 32.11
C ALA A 65 -2.46 6.15 33.22
N LEU A 66 -3.31 7.16 33.00
CA LEU A 66 -3.58 8.24 33.95
C LEU A 66 -4.72 7.91 34.93
N ALA A 67 -5.58 6.93 34.61
CA ALA A 67 -6.71 6.50 35.44
C ALA A 67 -6.33 5.53 36.58
N ILE A 68 -5.07 5.10 36.65
CA ILE A 68 -4.53 4.32 37.78
C ILE A 68 -3.98 5.31 38.81
N ASN A 69 -4.83 5.77 39.73
CA ASN A 69 -4.47 6.41 41.00
C ASN A 69 -5.54 6.11 42.06
#